data_AF-J9B6H1-F1
#
_entry.id   AF-J9B6H1-F1
#
_cell.length_a   1.000
_cell.length_b   1.000
_cell.length_c   1.000
_cell.angle_alpha   90.00
_cell.angle_beta   90.00
_cell.angle_gamma   90.00
#
_symmetry.space_group_name_H-M   'P 1'
#
loop_
_entity.id
_entity.type
_entity.pdbx_description
1 polymer ?
#
loop_
_entity_poly.entity_id
_entity_poly.type
_entity_poly.pdbx_seq_one_letter_code
_entity_poly.pdbx_strand_id
1 'polypeptide(L)' 'VVLETEVTNSDALRLYSNLGFIREKRLFRYYLNGVDAYRLKLFLTTINESLLLDPPMFIGSTQCVP' A
#
# COMPACT_ATOMS: atom_id res chain seq x y z
N VAL A 1 7.73 0.94 -5.57
CA VAL A 1 8.45 0.18 -4.51
C VAL A 1 7.54 -0.92 -3.98
N VAL A 2 8.08 -2.09 -3.62
CA VAL A 2 7.34 -3.24 -3.09
C VAL A 2 8.05 -3.77 -1.85
N LEU A 3 7.29 -4.24 -0.86
CA LEU A 3 7.80 -4.94 0.33
C LEU A 3 6.80 -5.97 0.85
N GLU A 4 7.23 -6.84 1.76
CA GLU A 4 6.42 -7.83 2.43
C GLU A 4 6.44 -7.62 3.95
N THR A 5 5.29 -7.81 4.60
CA THR A 5 5.17 -7.77 6.07
C THR A 5 4.22 -8.87 6.54
N GLU A 6 4.48 -9.44 7.72
CA GLU A 6 3.57 -10.41 8.33
C GLU A 6 2.16 -9.83 8.50
N VAL A 7 1.15 -10.67 8.27
CA VAL A 7 -0.26 -10.32 8.48
C VAL A 7 -0.54 -9.96 9.95
N THR A 8 0.24 -10.52 10.87
CA THR A 8 0.17 -10.31 12.32
C THR A 8 0.88 -9.05 12.81
N ASN A 9 1.75 -8.42 12.00
CA ASN A 9 2.49 -7.23 12.40
C ASN A 9 1.65 -5.95 12.16
N SER A 10 0.70 -5.70 13.05
CA SER A 10 -0.24 -4.57 12.96
C SER A 10 0.45 -3.21 12.94
N ASP A 11 1.56 -3.06 13.67
CA ASP A 11 2.30 -1.80 13.74
C ASP A 11 2.98 -1.46 12.41
N ALA A 12 3.65 -2.44 11.81
CA ALA A 12 4.24 -2.29 10.48
C ALA A 12 3.16 -2.01 9.42
N LEU A 13 2.04 -2.74 9.46
CA LEU A 13 0.94 -2.53 8.52
C LEU A 13 0.36 -1.10 8.61
N ARG A 14 0.19 -0.58 9.82
CA ARG A 14 -0.26 0.80 10.04
C ARG A 14 0.77 1.81 9.55
N LEU A 15 2.05 1.61 9.87
CA LEU A 15 3.14 2.47 9.41
C LEU A 15 3.19 2.54 7.88
N TYR A 16 3.20 1.40 7.20
CA TYR A 16 3.30 1.37 5.74
C TYR A 16 2.04 1.90 5.06
N SER A 17 0.85 1.66 5.62
CA SER A 17 -0.38 2.27 5.12
C SER A 17 -0.32 3.80 5.21
N ASN A 18 0.22 4.36 6.29
CA ASN A 18 0.38 5.82 6.46
C ASN A 18 1.40 6.41 5.48
N LEU A 19 2.38 5.62 5.04
CA LEU A 19 3.34 6.00 3.99
C LEU A 19 2.77 5.86 2.57
N GLY A 20 1.51 5.46 2.41
CA GLY A 20 0.84 5.33 1.11
C GLY A 20 1.04 3.98 0.42
N PHE A 21 1.56 2.97 1.12
CA PHE A 21 1.58 1.62 0.57
C PHE A 21 0.17 1.01 0.57
N ILE A 22 -0.18 0.34 -0.52
CA ILE A 22 -1.42 -0.44 -0.63
C ILE A 22 -1.15 -1.93 -0.54
N ARG A 23 -2.12 -2.71 -0.04
CA ARG A 23 -2.06 -4.18 -0.04
C ARG A 23 -2.38 -4.70 -1.44
N GLU A 24 -1.37 -5.22 -2.13
CA GLU A 24 -1.55 -5.86 -3.46
C GLU A 24 -2.02 -7.31 -3.30
N LYS A 25 -1.26 -8.04 -2.48
CA LYS A 25 -1.22 -9.48 -2.22
C LYS A 25 -1.47 -10.01 -0.81
N ARG A 26 -2.18 -11.13 -0.60
CA ARG A 26 -1.85 -12.04 0.51
C ARG A 26 -0.98 -13.19 0.00
N LEU A 27 0.11 -13.49 0.70
CA LEU A 27 1.05 -14.56 0.44
C LEU A 27 0.90 -15.59 1.56
N PHE A 28 0.35 -16.76 1.24
CA PHE A 28 0.12 -17.82 2.23
C PHE A 28 1.43 -18.49 2.65
N ARG A 29 1.63 -18.65 3.96
CA ARG A 29 2.81 -19.29 4.59
C ARG A 29 4.14 -18.79 4.02
N TYR A 30 4.26 -17.48 3.90
CA TYR A 30 5.39 -16.83 3.21
C TYR A 30 6.67 -16.83 4.05
N TYR A 31 6.54 -16.67 5.37
CA TYR A 31 7.68 -16.71 6.28
C TYR A 31 7.95 -18.15 6.75
N LEU A 32 9.19 -18.42 7.19
CA LEU A 32 9.63 -19.74 7.65
C LEU A 32 8.84 -20.27 8.85
N ASN A 33 8.29 -19.36 9.67
CA ASN A 33 7.39 -19.67 10.78
C ASN A 33 5.98 -20.11 10.31
N GLY A 34 5.71 -20.16 9.01
CA GLY A 34 4.42 -20.50 8.42
C GLY A 34 3.40 -19.37 8.45
N VAL A 35 3.79 -18.17 8.89
CA VAL A 35 2.90 -17.00 8.92
C VAL A 35 2.76 -16.42 7.52
N ASP A 36 1.54 -15.99 7.22
CA ASP A 36 1.22 -15.31 5.97
C ASP A 36 1.83 -13.90 5.93
N ALA A 37 2.08 -13.40 4.72
CA ALA A 37 2.52 -12.03 4.52
C ALA A 37 1.53 -11.25 3.63
N TYR A 38 1.49 -9.94 3.81
CA TYR A 38 0.97 -9.03 2.81
C TYR A 38 2.10 -8.51 1.95
N ARG A 39 1.92 -8.56 0.62
CA ARG A 39 2.74 -7.77 -0.31
C ARG A 39 2.15 -6.37 -0.40
N LEU A 40 2.95 -5.38 -0.02
CA LEU A 40 2.62 -3.98 -0.04
C LEU A 40 3.33 -3.28 -1.20
N LYS A 41 2.63 -2.35 -1.86
CA LYS A 41 3.15 -1.61 -3.02
C LYS A 41 2.93 -0.12 -2.85
N LEU A 42 4.00 0.65 -3.03
CA LEU A 42 3.97 2.12 -3.11
C LEU A 42 4.25 2.51 -4.56
N PHE A 43 3.32 3.24 -5.16
CA PHE A 43 3.52 3.85 -6.47
C PHE A 43 4.27 5.16 -6.26
N LEU A 44 5.52 5.21 -6.71
CA LEU A 44 6.26 6.46 -6.75
C LEU A 44 5.93 7.13 -8.07
N THR A 45 5.21 8.24 -8.01
CA THR A 45 5.25 9.19 -9.11
C THR A 45 6.58 9.92 -8.97
N THR A 46 7.42 9.89 -10.02
CA THR A 46 8.55 10.81 -10.08
C THR A 46 7.93 12.20 -10.00
N ILE A 47 8.30 13.01 -9.01
CA ILE A 47 8.12 14.47 -9.14
C ILE A 47 9.17 14.90 -10.17
N ASN A 48 8.90 14.61 -11.44
CA ASN A 48 9.40 15.40 -12.54
C ASN A 48 8.41 16.57 -12.68
N GLU A 49 8.86 17.65 -13.28
CA GLU A 49 8.16 18.93 -13.38
C GLU A 49 6.84 18.90 -14.19
N SER A 50 6.20 17.74 -14.36
CA SER A 50 4.92 17.55 -15.05
C SER A 50 3.76 17.34 -14.07
N LEU A 51 3.68 18.11 -12.98
CA LEU A 51 2.50 18.26 -12.11
C LEU A 51 1.23 18.76 -12.84
N LEU A 52 1.06 18.51 -14.14
CA LEU A 52 -0.01 19.04 -14.98
C LEU A 52 -0.72 18.04 -15.91
N LEU A 53 -0.32 16.77 -15.99
CA LEU A 53 -1.05 15.79 -16.79
C LEU A 53 -1.13 14.45 -16.04
N ASP A 54 -2.37 14.07 -15.70
CA ASP A 54 -2.86 12.79 -15.15
C ASP A 54 -3.06 12.72 -13.62
N PRO A 55 -4.30 12.87 -13.13
CA PRO A 55 -4.65 12.37 -11.82
C PRO A 55 -4.82 10.85 -11.89
N PRO A 56 -4.26 10.12 -10.91
CA PRO A 56 -5.12 9.14 -10.27
C PRO A 56 -5.02 9.34 -8.76
N MET A 57 -5.62 10.42 -8.25
CA MET A 57 -6.17 10.36 -6.90
C MET A 57 -7.38 9.44 -6.94
N PHE A 58 -7.17 8.13 -6.79
CA PHE A 58 -8.18 7.30 -6.14
C PHE A 58 -7.92 7.35 -4.63
N ILE A 59 -8.09 8.55 -4.07
CA ILE A 59 -8.35 8.68 -2.64
C ILE A 59 -9.79 8.22 -2.46
N GLY A 60 -9.97 7.18 -1.67
CA GLY A 60 -11.25 6.51 -1.45
C GLY A 60 -12.39 7.49 -1.25
N SER A 61 -13.48 7.20 -1.93
CA SER A 61 -14.79 7.80 -1.80
C SER A 61 -15.27 7.78 -0.34
N THR A 62 -15.08 8.90 0.35
CA THR A 62 -16.02 9.39 1.38
C THR A 62 -16.29 10.85 1.11
N GLN A 63 -17.15 11.13 0.13
CA GLN A 63 -17.97 12.33 0.13
C GLN A 63 -19.33 11.96 -0.45
N CYS A 64 -20.29 11.76 0.45
CA CYS A 64 -21.70 11.92 0.15
C CYS A 64 -21.96 13.42 -0.02
N VAL A 65 -22.38 13.88 -1.20
CA VAL A 65 -23.13 15.14 -1.41
C VAL A 65 -23.82 15.09 -2.78
N PRO A 66 -25.05 15.62 -2.97
CA PRO A 66 -26.24 15.63 -2.12
C PRO A 66 -27.24 14.52 -2.46
#